data_AF-R0D781-F1
#
_entry.id   AF-R0D781-F1
#
_cell.length_a   1.000
_cell.length_b   1.000
_cell.length_c   1.000
_cell.angle_alpha   90.00
_cell.angle_beta   90.00
_cell.angle_gamma   90.00
#
_symmetry.space_group_name_H-M   'P 1'
#
loop_
_entity.id
_entity.type
_entity.pdbx_description
1 polymer ?
#
loop_
_entity_poly.entity_id
_entity_poly.type
_entity_poly.pdbx_seq_one_letter_code
_entity_poly.pdbx_strand_id
1 'polypeptide(L)' 'MPEDSKISKAQQKAVHEYVKRNYDRIELTVKPKGKKEEIKAHAELSGETLNSFINRAIDETMNRDTMQARKEI' A
#
# COMPACT_ATOMS: atom_id res chain seq x y z
N MET A 1 19.51 7.90 27.36
CA MET A 1 18.27 7.09 27.41
C MET A 1 17.14 8.05 27.11
N PRO A 2 16.45 8.01 25.95
CA PRO A 2 15.40 8.97 25.70
C PRO A 2 14.13 8.49 26.39
N GLU A 3 13.63 9.33 27.29
CA GLU A 3 12.32 9.29 27.92
C GLU A 3 11.23 8.91 26.91
N ASP A 4 10.49 7.84 27.22
CA ASP A 4 9.35 7.35 26.44
C ASP A 4 8.36 8.47 26.14
N SER A 5 8.25 8.85 24.86
CA SER A 5 7.19 9.75 24.42
C SER A 5 5.84 9.02 24.55
N LYS A 6 5.18 9.17 25.70
CA LYS A 6 3.81 8.68 25.89
C LYS A 6 2.88 9.45 24.95
N ILE A 7 2.61 8.88 23.78
CA ILE A 7 1.61 9.38 22.85
C ILE A 7 0.25 9.34 23.56
N SER A 8 -0.37 10.50 23.73
CA SER A 8 -1.66 10.64 24.41
C SER A 8 -2.75 9.90 23.62
N LYS A 9 -3.75 9.36 24.34
CA LYS A 9 -4.96 8.75 23.73
C LYS A 9 -5.65 9.72 22.75
N ALA A 10 -5.60 11.02 23.03
CA ALA A 10 -6.13 12.06 22.14
C ALA A 10 -5.35 12.14 20.81
N GLN A 11 -4.02 12.03 20.86
CA GLN A 11 -3.16 12.02 19.67
C GLN A 11 -3.40 10.75 18.84
N GLN A 12 -3.51 9.59 19.49
CA GLN A 12 -3.84 8.33 18.80
C GLN A 12 -5.19 8.42 18.08
N LYS A 13 -6.21 8.97 18.75
CA LYS A 13 -7.55 9.17 18.15
C LYS A 13 -7.50 10.11 16.94
N ALA A 14 -6.78 11.22 17.04
CA ALA A 14 -6.64 12.17 15.94
C ALA A 14 -5.97 11.52 14.71
N VAL A 15 -4.91 10.73 14.92
CA VAL A 15 -4.24 10.00 13.84
C VAL A 15 -5.18 8.97 13.21
N HIS A 16 -5.92 8.21 14.02
CA HIS A 16 -6.89 7.24 13.50
C HIS A 16 -8.00 7.90 12.67
N GLU A 17 -8.57 9.01 13.14
CA GLU A 17 -9.60 9.75 12.40
C GLU A 17 -9.05 10.31 11.08
N TYR A 18 -7.84 10.86 11.09
CA TYR A 18 -7.18 11.33 9.87
C TYR A 18 -6.97 10.18 8.87
N VAL A 19 -6.41 9.06 9.33
CA VAL A 19 -6.15 7.91 8.46
C VAL A 19 -7.44 7.36 7.87
N LYS A 20 -8.51 7.24 8.67
CA LYS A 20 -9.81 6.76 8.21
C LYS A 20 -10.48 7.68 7.19
N ARG A 21 -10.27 9.00 7.30
CA ARG A 21 -10.87 9.99 6.41
C ARG A 21 -10.11 10.15 5.10
N ASN A 22 -8.79 9.96 5.12
CA ASN A 22 -7.93 10.33 4.01
C ASN A 22 -7.41 9.14 3.20
N TYR A 23 -7.49 7.91 3.73
CA TYR A 23 -6.95 6.73 3.06
C TYR A 23 -7.93 5.57 3.08
N ASP A 24 -8.11 4.96 1.90
CA ASP A 24 -8.71 3.64 1.79
C ASP A 24 -7.66 2.59 2.17
N ARG A 25 -7.91 1.86 3.27
CA ARG A 25 -7.00 0.81 3.76
C ARG A 25 -7.37 -0.54 3.16
N ILE A 26 -6.42 -1.18 2.50
CA ILE A 26 -6.56 -2.52 1.94
C ILE A 26 -5.70 -3.50 2.75
N GLU A 27 -6.32 -4.51 3.35
CA GLU A 27 -5.61 -5.63 3.94
C GLU A 27 -5.43 -6.74 2.89
N LEU A 28 -4.19 -6.93 2.43
CA LEU A 28 -3.84 -7.89 1.40
C LEU A 28 -3.20 -9.15 2.01
N THR A 29 -3.81 -10.32 1.75
CA THR A 29 -3.19 -11.61 2.07
C THR A 29 -2.43 -12.13 0.85
N VAL A 30 -1.10 -12.14 0.93
CA VAL A 30 -0.23 -12.66 -0.12
C VAL A 30 0.04 -14.15 0.13
N LYS A 31 -0.30 -15.00 -0.84
CA LYS A 31 0.00 -16.45 -0.82
C LYS A 31 0.94 -16.82 -1.96
N PRO A 32 1.91 -17.74 -1.76
CA PRO A 32 2.25 -18.45 -0.51
C PRO A 32 3.07 -17.60 0.48
N LYS A 33 3.31 -18.15 1.68
CA LYS A 33 4.22 -17.54 2.67
C LYS A 33 5.62 -17.37 2.05
N GLY A 34 6.24 -16.20 2.23
CA GLY A 34 7.53 -15.85 1.61
C GLY A 34 7.40 -14.98 0.35
N LYS A 35 6.23 -14.98 -0.30
CA LYS A 35 6.04 -14.18 -1.52
C LYS A 35 6.02 -12.67 -1.27
N LYS A 36 5.68 -12.23 -0.05
CA LYS A 36 5.75 -10.81 0.32
C LYS A 36 7.19 -10.30 0.24
N GLU A 37 8.14 -11.10 0.67
CA GLU A 37 9.56 -10.80 0.66
C GLU A 37 10.09 -10.71 -0.77
N GLU A 38 9.66 -11.60 -1.66
CA GLU A 38 9.97 -11.53 -3.10
C GLU A 38 9.46 -10.23 -3.74
N ILE A 39 8.20 -9.85 -3.45
CA ILE A 39 7.62 -8.60 -3.95
C ILE A 39 8.39 -7.40 -3.40
N LYS A 40 8.76 -7.43 -2.12
CA LYS A 40 9.54 -6.37 -1.49
C LYS A 40 10.91 -6.22 -2.16
N ALA A 41 11.62 -7.32 -2.41
CA ALA A 41 12.91 -7.28 -3.08
C ALA A 41 12.79 -6.71 -4.51
N HIS A 42 11.73 -7.07 -5.23
CA HIS A 42 11.47 -6.51 -6.56
C HIS A 42 11.19 -4.99 -6.52
N ALA A 43 10.40 -4.53 -5.54
CA ALA A 43 10.15 -3.10 -5.35
C ALA A 43 11.44 -2.34 -5.03
N GLU A 44 12.28 -2.89 -4.15
CA GLU A 44 13.58 -2.30 -3.78
C GLU A 44 14.54 -2.19 -4.97
N LEU A 45 14.60 -3.22 -5.84
CA LEU A 45 15.38 -3.18 -7.07
C LEU A 45 14.90 -2.08 -8.03
N SER A 46 13.62 -1.77 -8.00
CA SER A 46 12.99 -0.70 -8.79
C SER A 46 13.09 0.68 -8.12
N GLY A 47 13.71 0.76 -6.92
CA GLY A 47 13.87 2.01 -6.17
C GLY A 47 12.59 2.51 -5.50
N GLU A 48 11.59 1.65 -5.34
CA GLU A 48 10.26 1.98 -4.83
C GLU A 48 9.92 1.21 -3.54
N THR A 49 9.01 1.78 -2.74
CA THR A 49 8.51 1.07 -1.55
C THR A 49 7.55 -0.05 -1.96
N LEU A 50 7.42 -1.09 -1.12
CA LEU A 50 6.45 -2.17 -1.35
C LEU A 50 5.03 -1.63 -1.60
N ASN A 51 4.59 -0.61 -0.85
CA ASN A 51 3.26 -0.04 -1.01
C ASN A 51 3.12 0.75 -2.33
N SER A 52 4.14 1.53 -2.69
CA SER A 52 4.18 2.25 -3.97
C SER A 52 4.13 1.27 -5.14
N PHE A 53 4.89 0.18 -5.07
CA PHE A 53 4.88 -0.88 -6.08
C PHE A 53 3.50 -1.53 -6.22
N ILE A 54 2.85 -1.86 -5.11
CA ILE A 54 1.50 -2.47 -5.13
C ILE A 54 0.49 -1.52 -5.78
N ASN A 55 0.49 -0.24 -5.40
CA ASN A 55 -0.42 0.75 -6.00
C ASN A 55 -0.16 0.90 -7.50
N ARG A 56 1.10 1.02 -7.91
CA ARG A 56 1.47 1.08 -9.33
C ARG A 56 1.00 -0.14 -10.12
N ALA A 57 1.19 -1.34 -9.58
CA ALA A 57 0.76 -2.58 -10.23
C ALA A 57 -0.77 -2.65 -10.42
N ILE A 58 -1.54 -2.13 -9.45
CA ILE A 58 -3.00 -2.02 -9.54
C ILE A 58 -3.37 -1.03 -10.66
N ASP A 59 -2.81 0.18 -10.63
CA ASP A 59 -3.10 1.23 -11.62
C ASP A 59 -2.76 0.78 -13.05
N GLU A 60 -1.58 0.16 -13.24
CA GLU A 60 -1.16 -0.37 -14.53
C GLU A 60 -2.12 -1.45 -15.06
N THR A 61 -2.58 -2.34 -14.17
CA THR A 61 -3.52 -3.42 -14.54
C THR A 61 -4.88 -2.84 -14.92
N MET A 62 -5.44 -1.94 -14.11
CA MET A 62 -6.72 -1.28 -14.42
C MET A 62 -6.65 -0.50 -15.74
N ASN A 63 -5.55 0.20 -15.98
CA ASN A 63 -5.34 0.93 -17.23
C ASN A 63 -5.24 -0.01 -18.43
N ARG A 64 -4.49 -1.11 -18.33
CA ARG A 64 -4.37 -2.12 -19.40
C ARG A 64 -5.75 -2.71 -19.73
N ASP A 65 -6.51 -3.09 -18.72
CA ASP A 65 -7.83 -3.70 -18.90
C ASP A 65 -8.82 -2.70 -19.54
N THR A 66 -8.78 -1.43 -19.11
CA THR A 66 -9.57 -0.35 -19.72
C THR A 66 -9.19 -0.13 -21.19
N MET A 67 -7.89 -0.13 -21.50
CA MET A 67 -7.41 0.03 -22.88
C MET A 67 -7.76 -1.17 -23.75
N GLN A 68 -7.79 -2.38 -23.20
CA GLN A 68 -8.25 -3.56 -23.91
C GLN A 68 -9.75 -3.50 -24.19
N ALA A 69 -10.57 -3.18 -23.20
CA ALA A 69 -12.02 -3.04 -23.38
C ALA A 69 -12.39 -1.96 -24.42
N ARG A 70 -11.62 -0.86 -24.49
CA ARG A 70 -11.82 0.20 -25.50
C ARG A 70 -11.42 -0.21 -26.93
N LYS A 71 -10.57 -1.23 -27.10
CA LYS A 71 -10.17 -1.75 -28.41
C LYS A 71 -11.15 -2.79 -28.97
N GLU A 72 -12.00 -3.35 -28.11
CA GLU A 72 -13.00 -4.36 -28.46
C GLU A 72 -14.38 -3.75 -28.81
N ILE A 73 -14.51 -2.41 -28.72
CA ILE A 73 -15.65 -1.60 -29.15
C ILE A 73 -15.30 -0.91 -30.48
#